data_AF-D2GZD5-F1
#
_entry.id   AF-D2GZD5-F1
#
_cell.length_a   1.000
_cell.length_b   1.000
_cell.length_c   1.000
_cell.angle_alpha   90.00
_cell.angle_beta   90.00
_cell.angle_gamma   90.00
#
_symmetry.space_group_name_H-M   'P 1'
#
loop_
_entity.id
_entity.type
_entity.pdbx_description
1 polymer ?
#
loop_
_entity_poly.entity_id
_entity_poly.type
_entity_poly.pdbx_seq_one_letter_code
_entity_poly.pdbx_strand_id
1 'polypeptide(L)'
;TGVGGTPVPSLAPPITLLVDGKQQTLVVCLVLDVAPPGLESPIWFSADNGSSLDAFTYGPSPEADGTWTSLAQLSLPSEELAAWENLVCHTGPEAGGRSQRTRPLQLSG
;
A
#
# COMPACT_ATOMS: atom_id res chain seq x y z
N THR A 1 7.10 -5.09 -25.69
CA THR A 1 5.68 -5.42 -25.47
C THR A 1 5.55 -6.18 -24.16
N GLY A 2 5.64 -5.45 -23.04
CA GLY A 2 5.26 -6.01 -21.74
C GLY A 2 3.76 -5.85 -21.61
N VAL A 3 3.02 -6.95 -21.66
CA VAL A 3 1.58 -6.93 -21.37
C VAL A 3 1.47 -6.54 -19.90
N GLY A 4 0.96 -5.34 -19.61
CA GLY A 4 0.68 -4.92 -18.24
C GLY A 4 -0.27 -5.92 -17.60
N GLY A 5 0.23 -6.66 -16.61
CA GLY A 5 -0.60 -7.53 -15.79
C GLY A 5 -1.66 -6.73 -15.03
N THR A 6 -2.59 -7.43 -14.40
CA THR A 6 -3.53 -6.76 -13.49
C THR A 6 -2.81 -6.56 -12.16
N PRO A 7 -2.62 -5.33 -11.66
CA PRO A 7 -1.87 -5.10 -10.44
C PRO A 7 -2.45 -5.89 -9.25
N VAL A 8 -1.59 -6.56 -8.49
CA VAL A 8 -2.02 -7.38 -7.35
C VAL A 8 -1.48 -6.77 -6.05
N PRO A 9 -2.28 -5.99 -5.31
CA PRO A 9 -1.84 -5.41 -4.04
C PRO A 9 -1.86 -6.45 -2.92
N SER A 10 -0.91 -6.34 -2.00
CA SER A 10 -0.80 -7.18 -0.81
C SER A 10 -0.28 -6.37 0.38
N LEU A 11 -0.91 -6.52 1.54
CA LEU A 11 -0.45 -5.93 2.79
C LEU A 11 0.45 -6.91 3.53
N ALA A 12 1.66 -6.49 3.85
CA ALA A 12 2.55 -7.25 4.71
C ALA A 12 2.10 -7.19 6.18
N PRO A 13 2.45 -8.18 7.01
CA PRO A 13 2.19 -8.13 8.44
C PRO A 13 2.72 -6.83 9.07
N PRO A 14 1.95 -6.14 9.93
CA PRO A 14 2.39 -4.93 10.61
C PRO A 14 3.62 -5.17 11.49
N ILE A 15 4.49 -4.17 11.59
CA ILE A 15 5.67 -4.18 12.47
C ILE A 15 5.57 -3.02 13.45
N THR A 16 5.79 -3.29 14.74
CA THR A 16 5.88 -2.24 15.76
C THR A 16 7.33 -1.79 15.94
N LEU A 17 7.55 -0.47 15.89
CA LEU A 17 8.85 0.17 16.04
C LEU A 17 8.78 1.24 17.14
N LEU A 18 9.94 1.60 17.69
CA LEU A 18 10.08 2.75 18.59
C LEU A 18 10.75 3.90 17.84
N VAL A 19 10.06 5.02 17.71
CA VAL A 19 10.56 6.27 17.12
C VAL A 19 10.46 7.35 18.19
N ASP A 20 11.58 7.93 18.58
CA ASP A 20 11.67 8.94 19.65
C ASP A 20 10.96 8.52 20.95
N GLY A 21 11.05 7.23 21.31
CA GLY A 21 10.43 6.65 22.50
C GLY A 21 8.92 6.42 22.39
N LYS A 22 8.30 6.71 21.24
CA LYS A 22 6.89 6.43 20.95
C LYS A 22 6.75 5.19 20.09
N GLN A 23 5.75 4.35 20.38
CA GLN A 23 5.46 3.19 19.55
C GLN A 23 4.78 3.63 18.25
N GLN A 24 5.29 3.14 17.13
CA GLN A 24 4.77 3.34 15.79
C GLN A 24 4.48 1.97 15.18
N THR A 25 3.39 1.86 14.44
CA THR A 25 3.08 0.69 13.61
C THR A 25 3.39 1.01 12.17
N LEU A 26 4.27 0.23 11.58
CA LEU A 26 4.62 0.31 10.17
C LEU A 26 3.85 -0.78 9.41
N VAL A 27 3.21 -0.36 8.32
CA VAL A 27 2.55 -1.26 7.38
C VAL A 27 3.10 -0.99 5.99
N VAL A 28 3.32 -2.07 5.23
CA VAL A 28 3.82 -2.00 3.86
C VAL A 28 2.79 -2.61 2.93
N CYS A 29 2.51 -1.92 1.83
CA CYS A 29 1.78 -2.48 0.70
C CYS A 29 2.74 -2.73 -0.46
N LEU A 30 2.81 -3.98 -0.90
CA LEU A 30 3.52 -4.40 -2.10
C LEU A 30 2.51 -4.67 -3.20
N VAL A 31 2.73 -4.08 -4.37
CA VAL A 31 1.90 -4.29 -5.56
C VAL A 31 2.73 -4.98 -6.62
N LEU A 32 2.28 -6.18 -6.99
CA LEU A 32 2.84 -6.94 -8.10
C LEU A 32 2.22 -6.51 -9.43
N ASP A 33 2.91 -6.82 -10.53
CA ASP A 33 2.41 -6.61 -11.90
C ASP A 33 2.02 -5.15 -12.20
N VAL A 34 2.80 -4.17 -11.70
CA VAL A 34 2.55 -2.75 -12.00
C VAL A 34 3.09 -2.35 -13.38
N ALA A 35 2.66 -1.17 -13.85
CA ALA A 35 3.21 -0.59 -15.06
C ALA A 35 4.66 -0.09 -14.83
N PRO A 36 5.50 -0.06 -15.88
CA PRO A 36 6.82 0.55 -15.80
C PRO A 36 6.75 2.06 -15.46
N PRO A 37 7.86 2.66 -14.96
CA PRO A 37 7.93 4.08 -14.65
C PRO A 37 7.45 4.98 -15.79
N GLY A 38 6.74 6.05 -15.46
CA GLY A 38 6.11 6.96 -16.43
C GLY A 38 4.66 6.61 -16.79
N LEU A 39 4.15 5.49 -16.27
CA LEU A 39 2.72 5.17 -16.24
C LEU A 39 2.23 5.18 -14.79
N GLU A 40 1.24 6.02 -14.49
CA GLU A 40 0.73 6.20 -13.14
C GLU A 40 0.11 4.90 -12.60
N SER A 41 0.59 4.46 -11.44
CA SER A 41 0.06 3.33 -10.67
C SER A 41 0.17 3.67 -9.18
N PRO A 42 -0.59 4.66 -8.69
CA PRO A 42 -0.51 5.09 -7.31
C PRO A 42 -0.89 3.97 -6.34
N ILE A 43 -0.34 4.07 -5.14
CA ILE A 43 -0.70 3.23 -4.00
C ILE A 43 -1.21 4.16 -2.92
N TRP A 44 -2.41 3.89 -2.42
CA TRP A 44 -3.00 4.66 -1.33
C TRP A 44 -3.65 3.75 -0.31
N PHE A 45 -3.74 4.25 0.92
CA PHE A 45 -4.33 3.52 2.04
C PHE A 45 -5.63 4.19 2.45
N SER A 46 -6.60 3.38 2.88
CA SER A 46 -7.84 3.89 3.49
C SER A 46 -8.26 3.05 4.69
N ALA A 47 -9.03 3.65 5.59
CA ALA A 47 -9.85 2.90 6.55
C ALA A 47 -11.28 2.68 6.04
N ASP A 48 -12.04 1.89 6.79
CA ASP A 48 -13.47 1.67 6.59
C ASP A 48 -14.32 2.95 6.65
N ASN A 49 -13.83 4.01 7.31
CA ASN A 49 -14.48 5.33 7.31
C ASN A 49 -14.36 6.06 5.95
N GLY A 50 -13.63 5.50 4.98
CA GLY A 50 -13.40 6.07 3.66
C GLY A 50 -12.34 7.17 3.62
N SER A 51 -11.73 7.51 4.76
CA SER A 51 -10.62 8.45 4.82
C SER A 51 -9.35 7.84 4.24
N SER A 52 -8.57 8.65 3.53
CA SER A 52 -7.27 8.28 2.98
C SER A 52 -6.15 8.66 3.94
N LEU A 53 -5.09 7.86 3.97
CA LEU A 53 -3.87 8.16 4.72
C LEU A 53 -2.72 8.47 3.77
N ASP A 54 -1.97 9.52 4.09
CA ASP A 54 -0.74 9.84 3.40
C ASP A 54 0.30 8.74 3.68
N ALA A 55 0.95 8.30 2.62
CA ALA A 55 1.94 7.24 2.66
C ALA A 55 3.17 7.64 1.83
N PHE A 56 4.30 7.05 2.17
CA PHE A 56 5.52 7.22 1.40
C PHE A 56 5.61 6.12 0.34
N THR A 57 5.80 6.50 -0.93
CA THR A 57 5.92 5.56 -2.05
C THR A 57 7.36 5.45 -2.54
N TYR A 58 7.80 4.23 -2.83
CA TYR A 58 9.14 3.96 -3.38
C TYR A 58 9.15 3.93 -4.91
N GLY A 59 7.97 3.87 -5.52
CA GLY A 59 7.78 3.83 -6.97
C GLY A 59 8.06 2.45 -7.61
N PRO A 60 7.79 2.32 -8.93
CA PRO A 60 7.99 1.06 -9.65
C PRO A 60 9.46 0.68 -9.78
N SER A 61 9.80 -0.57 -9.47
CA SER A 61 11.11 -1.19 -9.57
C SER A 61 11.03 -2.45 -10.45
N PRO A 62 12.05 -2.73 -11.28
CA PRO A 62 12.04 -3.91 -12.16
C PRO A 62 12.35 -5.19 -11.37
N GLU A 63 11.66 -6.28 -11.73
CA GLU A 63 11.93 -7.64 -11.21
C GLU A 63 12.75 -8.49 -12.19
N ALA A 64 13.30 -9.60 -11.67
CA ALA A 64 14.16 -10.51 -12.45
C ALA A 64 13.42 -11.23 -13.59
N ASP A 65 12.10 -11.38 -13.48
CA ASP A 65 11.25 -12.00 -14.50
C ASP A 65 10.78 -11.00 -15.59
N GLY A 66 11.21 -9.74 -15.49
CA GLY A 66 10.86 -8.66 -16.41
C GLY A 66 9.53 -7.96 -16.09
N THR A 67 8.86 -8.34 -15.01
CA THR A 67 7.71 -7.58 -14.46
C THR A 67 8.21 -6.39 -13.63
N TRP A 68 7.27 -5.61 -13.10
CA TRP A 68 7.55 -4.45 -12.25
C TRP A 68 6.73 -4.55 -10.97
N THR A 69 7.31 -4.09 -9.88
CA THR A 69 6.63 -3.98 -8.58
C THR A 69 6.76 -2.59 -8.00
N SER A 70 5.75 -2.18 -7.24
CA SER A 70 5.77 -0.90 -6.53
C SER A 70 5.46 -1.13 -5.06
N LEU A 71 6.00 -0.27 -4.21
CA LEU A 71 5.89 -0.40 -2.76
C LEU A 71 5.53 0.94 -2.13
N ALA A 72 4.66 0.90 -1.13
CA ALA A 72 4.33 2.03 -0.29
C ALA A 72 4.39 1.64 1.19
N GLN A 73 4.86 2.55 2.02
CA GLN A 73 4.86 2.39 3.47
C GLN A 73 3.94 3.43 4.12
N LEU A 74 3.24 2.98 5.15
CA LEU A 74 2.43 3.78 6.03
C LEU A 74 2.94 3.60 7.46
N SER A 75 3.26 4.71 8.12
CA SER A 75 3.61 4.74 9.55
C SER A 75 2.47 5.36 10.32
N LEU A 76 1.94 4.64 11.32
CA LEU A 76 0.85 5.09 12.17
C LEU A 76 1.29 5.14 13.64
N PRO A 77 1.04 6.26 14.34
CA PRO A 77 1.18 6.31 15.79
C PRO A 77 0.25 5.31 16.47
N SER A 78 0.70 4.71 17.56
CA SER A 78 -0.08 3.67 18.25
C SER A 78 -1.40 4.19 18.80
N GLU A 79 -1.46 5.49 19.16
CA GLU A 79 -2.68 6.18 19.59
C GLU A 79 -3.77 6.28 18.51
N GLU A 80 -3.40 6.16 17.22
CA GLU A 80 -4.33 6.27 16.10
C GLU A 80 -4.81 4.91 15.59
N LEU A 81 -4.22 3.80 16.03
CA LEU A 81 -4.51 2.45 15.49
C LEU A 81 -5.99 2.08 15.54
N ALA A 82 -6.69 2.45 16.61
CA ALA A 82 -8.11 2.17 16.77
C ALA A 82 -8.98 2.91 15.74
N ALA A 83 -8.55 4.09 15.27
CA ALA A 83 -9.24 4.81 14.21
C ALA A 83 -9.04 4.18 12.82
N TRP A 84 -8.00 3.35 12.68
CA TRP A 84 -7.56 2.75 11.41
C TRP A 84 -7.54 1.22 11.48
N GLU A 85 -8.34 0.62 12.37
CA GLU A 85 -8.33 -0.81 12.66
C GLU A 85 -8.48 -1.66 11.39
N ASN A 86 -9.34 -1.25 10.44
CA ASN A 86 -9.58 -1.93 9.17
C ASN A 86 -8.81 -1.24 8.03
N LEU A 87 -7.50 -1.48 7.94
CA LEU A 87 -6.65 -0.86 6.92
C LEU A 87 -6.78 -1.58 5.57
N VAL A 88 -6.99 -0.82 4.49
CA VAL A 88 -7.04 -1.32 3.11
C VAL A 88 -5.99 -0.62 2.26
N CYS A 89 -5.22 -1.38 1.49
CA CYS A 89 -4.37 -0.84 0.43
C CYS A 89 -5.06 -0.94 -0.92
N HIS A 90 -4.93 0.12 -1.71
CA HIS A 90 -5.47 0.21 -3.06
C HIS A 90 -4.36 0.51 -4.06
N THR A 91 -4.59 0.08 -5.30
CA THR A 91 -3.75 0.39 -6.45
C THR A 91 -4.61 0.41 -7.71
N GLY A 92 -4.20 1.14 -8.74
CA GLY A 92 -4.89 1.15 -10.01
C GLY A 92 -4.71 2.47 -10.75
N PRO A 93 -5.24 2.57 -11.97
CA PRO A 93 -5.11 3.78 -12.76
C PRO A 93 -5.92 4.92 -12.12
N GLU A 94 -5.36 6.12 -12.07
CA GLU A 94 -6.12 7.33 -11.70
C GLU A 94 -7.28 7.60 -12.70
N ALA A 95 -7.15 7.12 -13.94
CA ALA A 95 -8.09 7.36 -15.03
C ALA A 95 -9.16 6.26 -15.19
N GLY A 96 -10.13 6.20 -14.27
CA GLY A 96 -11.45 5.59 -14.49
C GLY A 96 -11.52 4.06 -14.68
N GLY A 97 -10.39 3.35 -14.58
CA GLY A 97 -10.36 1.89 -14.47
C GLY A 97 -10.75 1.43 -13.06
N ARG A 98 -11.19 0.17 -12.92
CA ARG A 98 -11.51 -0.39 -11.60
C ARG A 98 -10.22 -0.59 -10.79
N SER A 99 -10.08 0.11 -9.67
CA SER A 99 -8.97 -0.09 -8.74
C SER A 99 -8.98 -1.50 -8.14
N GLN A 100 -7.79 -2.01 -7.85
CA GLN A 100 -7.55 -3.24 -7.11
C GLN A 100 -7.31 -2.88 -5.66
N ARG A 101 -7.76 -3.75 -4.75
CA ARG A 101 -7.64 -3.53 -3.32
C ARG A 101 -7.36 -4.82 -2.58
N THR A 102 -6.71 -4.70 -1.43
CA THR A 102 -6.53 -5.82 -0.50
C THR A 102 -7.81 -6.13 0.25
N ARG A 103 -7.82 -7.25 0.98
CA ARG A 103 -8.77 -7.41 2.09
C ARG A 103 -8.37 -6.47 3.24
N PRO A 104 -9.34 -6.02 4.07
CA PRO A 104 -9.02 -5.24 5.26
C PRO A 104 -8.08 -6.01 6.19
N LEU A 105 -7.02 -5.35 6.64
CA LEU A 105 -6.07 -5.83 7.63
C LEU A 105 -6.43 -5.24 8.99
N GLN A 106 -6.63 -6.08 10.00
CA GLN A 106 -6.81 -5.64 11.38
C GLN A 106 -5.47 -5.17 11.96
N LEU A 107 -5.37 -3.90 12.37
CA LEU A 107 -4.17 -3.35 13.01
C LEU A 107 -4.16 -3.53 14.54
N SER A 108 -5.34 -3.55 15.16
CA SER A 108 -5.56 -3.87 16.57
C SER A 108 -6.19 -5.25 16.71
N GLY A 109 -5.67 -6.03 17.65
CA GLY A 109 -6.23 -7.30 18.10
C GLY A 109 -6.05 -7.41 19.61
#